data_AF-D9PUC2-F1
#
_entry.id   AF-D9PUC2-F1
#
_cell.length_a   1.000
_cell.length_b   1.000
_cell.length_c   1.000
_cell.angle_alpha   90.00
_cell.angle_beta   90.00
_cell.angle_gamma   90.00
#
_symmetry.space_group_name_H-M   'P 1'
#
loop_
_entity.id
_entity.type
_entity.pdbx_description
1 polymer ?
#
loop_
_entity_poly.entity_id
_entity_poly.type
_entity_poly.pdbx_seq_one_letter_code
_entity_poly.pdbx_strand_id
1 'polypeptide(L)'
;MIKLVVFDLDNVIIDGEAIDEIGKIAGVEEEVMEITEKAMQGDVDFESSIRERVKLLKGTAVEDIKAVAGELPLMEGAEEAIRTLKEKGYRVAVISGSFDLVAEPIKDKLGIDYLFCNRLHEEDGVLTGEVSGPLVENSKYDVLCKILDKEGISTSECVAVGDGANDISMIQAARLGIAFNAKPALRKKADAVVEERDLRKILPIIEEIAEVDDKLDKLGYDEVMDLKNEYEEKLSGLASERDELNKKAREMKELRDKLNTELRETLNRAVELRDRRNEINAKVEENKKLRDEINQEIKKLEWSSGGRDRIKIENEIRRIDRIIETRVLDINKENELVKTANELRKKLMKIQEDEETRQKALELRKKSEEYHEKVVSLSEEAQKYHEGMLEYFRKTDEIRKKADEAHEKFLEFRRMASEKHEEFKSTLGKIKRINERINALRSENRNVKRRATRERDLEEKERAREIYEKFKEGKKLTKDEILLLQKHRIV
;
A
#
# COMPACT_ATOMS: atom_id res chain seq x y z
N MET A 1 26.62 23.39 -11.91
CA MET A 1 26.86 22.07 -12.54
C MET A 1 27.12 21.03 -11.45
N ILE A 2 26.48 19.86 -11.51
CA ILE A 2 26.72 18.76 -10.57
C ILE A 2 28.16 18.23 -10.74
N LYS A 3 28.83 17.89 -9.64
CA LYS A 3 30.20 17.36 -9.60
C LYS A 3 30.33 16.06 -8.81
N LEU A 4 29.46 15.83 -7.84
CA LEU A 4 29.50 14.68 -6.92
C LEU A 4 28.14 13.99 -6.87
N VAL A 5 28.14 12.66 -6.99
CA VAL A 5 26.97 11.82 -6.69
C VAL A 5 27.30 10.93 -5.51
N VAL A 6 26.45 10.97 -4.49
CA VAL A 6 26.66 10.27 -3.21
C VAL A 6 25.55 9.25 -3.03
N PHE A 7 25.91 8.04 -2.62
CA PHE A 7 25.00 6.92 -2.46
C PHE A 7 25.06 6.37 -1.03
N ASP A 8 23.94 5.85 -0.54
CA ASP A 8 24.00 4.77 0.44
C ASP A 8 24.53 3.47 -0.21
N LEU A 9 24.92 2.52 0.62
CA LEU A 9 25.31 1.17 0.22
C LEU A 9 24.12 0.22 0.27
N ASP A 10 23.64 -0.07 1.49
CA ASP A 10 22.57 -1.03 1.76
C ASP A 10 21.27 -0.59 1.05
N ASN A 11 20.58 -1.54 0.42
CA ASN A 11 19.36 -1.33 -0.39
C ASN A 11 19.45 -0.29 -1.54
N VAL A 12 20.65 0.21 -1.87
CA VAL A 12 20.87 1.18 -2.95
C VAL A 12 21.89 0.68 -3.96
N ILE A 13 23.12 0.42 -3.53
CA ILE A 13 24.17 -0.18 -4.38
C ILE A 13 24.14 -1.70 -4.25
N ILE A 14 23.93 -2.22 -3.04
CA ILE A 14 23.72 -3.65 -2.80
C ILE A 14 22.22 -3.95 -2.70
N ASP A 15 21.84 -5.15 -3.12
CA ASP A 15 20.48 -5.66 -3.01
C ASP A 15 20.30 -6.40 -1.68
N GLY A 16 20.27 -5.65 -0.58
CA GLY A 16 20.12 -6.19 0.77
C GLY A 16 20.77 -5.33 1.85
N GLU A 17 20.85 -5.87 3.06
CA GLU A 17 21.52 -5.27 4.22
C GLU A 17 22.77 -6.08 4.56
N ALA A 18 23.94 -5.44 4.59
CA ALA A 18 25.20 -6.14 4.84
C ALA A 18 25.26 -6.84 6.21
N ILE A 19 24.64 -6.26 7.23
CA ILE A 19 24.68 -6.79 8.59
C ILE A 19 23.89 -8.10 8.72
N ASP A 20 22.82 -8.26 7.95
CA ASP A 20 21.98 -9.47 7.97
C ASP A 20 22.74 -10.64 7.35
N GLU A 21 23.49 -10.40 6.27
CA GLU A 21 24.35 -11.40 5.64
C GLU A 21 25.50 -11.83 6.55
N ILE A 22 26.09 -10.90 7.33
CA ILE A 22 27.08 -11.27 8.35
C ILE A 22 26.41 -12.05 9.49
N GLY A 23 25.19 -11.67 9.88
CA GLY A 23 24.40 -12.36 10.89
C GLY A 23 24.12 -13.83 10.55
N LYS A 24 23.86 -14.13 9.27
CA LYS A 24 23.70 -15.51 8.76
C LYS A 24 24.97 -16.35 8.96
N ILE A 25 26.13 -15.79 8.65
CA ILE A 25 27.43 -16.46 8.85
C ILE A 25 27.68 -16.72 10.34
N ALA A 26 27.36 -15.72 11.17
CA ALA A 26 27.51 -15.79 12.61
C ALA A 26 26.47 -16.67 13.32
N GLY A 27 25.40 -17.09 12.60
CA GLY A 27 24.30 -17.88 13.15
C GLY A 27 23.38 -17.11 14.11
N VAL A 28 23.31 -15.78 13.97
CA VAL A 28 22.55 -14.85 14.84
C VAL A 28 21.60 -13.95 14.04
N GLU A 29 21.13 -14.44 12.88
CA GLU A 29 20.27 -13.69 11.96
C GLU A 29 18.99 -13.19 12.65
N GLU A 30 18.31 -14.04 13.42
CA GLU A 30 17.05 -13.70 14.10
C GLU A 30 17.24 -12.56 15.11
N GLU A 31 18.30 -12.62 15.92
CA GLU A 31 18.62 -11.60 16.92
C GLU A 31 19.02 -10.27 16.27
N VAL A 32 19.79 -10.30 15.18
CA VAL A 32 20.17 -9.10 14.42
C VAL A 32 18.93 -8.46 13.78
N MET A 33 18.03 -9.26 13.21
CA MET A 33 16.78 -8.76 12.63
C MET A 33 15.87 -8.11 13.69
N GLU A 34 15.73 -8.72 14.86
CA GLU A 34 14.88 -8.18 15.94
C GLU A 34 15.37 -6.80 16.41
N ILE A 35 16.69 -6.63 16.58
CA ILE A 35 17.28 -5.35 16.98
C ILE A 35 17.18 -4.32 15.85
N THR A 36 17.37 -4.73 14.59
CA THR A 36 17.22 -3.85 13.42
C THR A 36 15.79 -3.32 13.33
N GLU A 37 14.78 -4.17 13.54
CA GLU A 37 13.39 -3.77 13.51
C GLU A 37 13.05 -2.76 14.62
N LYS A 38 13.49 -3.01 15.86
CA LYS A 38 13.33 -2.06 17.00
C LYS A 38 13.97 -0.70 16.72
N ALA A 39 15.17 -0.70 16.14
CA ALA A 39 15.88 0.54 15.80
C ALA A 39 15.17 1.33 14.70
N MET A 40 14.63 0.64 13.69
CA MET A 40 13.85 1.27 12.61
C MET A 40 12.50 1.82 13.09
N GLN A 41 11.92 1.26 14.16
CA GLN A 41 10.70 1.79 14.82
C GLN A 41 10.99 3.02 15.70
N GLY A 42 12.26 3.30 15.99
CA GLY A 42 12.70 4.44 16.79
C GLY A 42 12.75 4.18 18.30
N ASP A 43 12.66 2.90 18.71
CA ASP A 43 12.72 2.50 20.12
C ASP A 43 14.14 2.53 20.70
N VAL A 44 15.16 2.52 19.83
CA VAL A 44 16.58 2.53 20.19
C VAL A 44 17.32 3.54 19.31
N ASP A 45 18.23 4.32 19.88
CA ASP A 45 19.08 5.23 19.11
C ASP A 45 20.05 4.45 18.20
N PHE A 46 20.42 5.03 17.05
CA PHE A 46 21.20 4.35 16.02
C PHE A 46 22.57 3.85 16.53
N GLU A 47 23.25 4.64 17.37
CA GLU A 47 24.56 4.28 17.94
C GLU A 47 24.45 3.06 18.85
N SER A 48 23.45 3.05 19.74
CA SER A 48 23.19 1.90 20.61
C SER A 48 22.81 0.66 19.80
N SER A 49 21.90 0.80 18.82
CA SER A 49 21.46 -0.31 17.98
C SER A 49 22.59 -0.94 17.18
N ILE A 50 23.46 -0.14 16.55
CA ILE A 50 24.55 -0.69 15.75
C ILE A 50 25.59 -1.39 16.64
N ARG A 51 25.89 -0.85 17.82
CA ARG A 51 26.78 -1.51 18.79
C ARG A 51 26.19 -2.82 19.32
N GLU A 52 24.89 -2.88 19.56
CA GLU A 52 24.22 -4.09 20.02
C GLU A 52 24.25 -5.20 18.95
N ARG A 53 23.92 -4.85 17.70
CA ARG A 53 23.99 -5.81 16.58
C ARG A 53 25.41 -6.31 16.34
N VAL A 54 26.40 -5.42 16.34
CA VAL A 54 27.81 -5.82 16.13
C VAL A 54 28.33 -6.71 17.26
N LYS A 55 27.89 -6.52 18.50
CA LYS A 55 28.27 -7.41 19.61
C LYS A 55 27.86 -8.86 19.37
N LEU A 56 26.73 -9.10 18.72
CA LEU A 56 26.26 -10.45 18.37
C LEU A 56 27.19 -11.15 17.37
N LEU A 57 27.90 -10.38 16.55
CA LEU A 57 28.81 -10.90 15.52
C LEU A 57 30.18 -11.30 16.09
N LYS A 58 30.41 -11.15 17.40
CA LYS A 58 31.68 -11.47 18.05
C LYS A 58 32.07 -12.93 17.84
N GLY A 59 33.31 -13.16 17.41
CA GLY A 59 33.87 -14.49 17.15
C GLY A 59 33.68 -14.99 15.72
N THR A 60 32.97 -14.24 14.87
CA THR A 60 32.84 -14.56 13.44
C THR A 60 34.18 -14.38 12.73
N ALA A 61 34.56 -15.34 11.90
CA ALA A 61 35.81 -15.29 11.14
C ALA A 61 35.73 -14.22 10.04
N VAL A 62 36.76 -13.38 9.96
CA VAL A 62 36.82 -12.29 8.98
C VAL A 62 36.92 -12.82 7.55
N GLU A 63 37.58 -13.95 7.35
CA GLU A 63 37.71 -14.58 6.03
C GLU A 63 36.35 -15.00 5.46
N ASP A 64 35.45 -15.53 6.29
CA ASP A 64 34.10 -15.93 5.89
C ASP A 64 33.27 -14.70 5.47
N ILE A 65 33.39 -13.60 6.21
CA ILE A 65 32.74 -12.32 5.88
C ILE A 65 33.24 -11.78 4.55
N LYS A 66 34.56 -11.80 4.32
CA LYS A 66 35.17 -11.33 3.06
C LYS A 66 34.74 -12.19 1.86
N ALA A 67 34.58 -13.50 2.06
CA ALA A 67 34.09 -14.38 1.01
C ALA A 67 32.67 -14.00 0.56
N VAL A 68 31.77 -13.72 1.51
CA VAL A 68 30.40 -13.31 1.20
C VAL A 68 30.34 -11.90 0.61
N ALA A 69 31.15 -10.96 1.11
CA ALA A 69 31.20 -9.59 0.60
C ALA A 69 31.45 -9.51 -0.93
N GLY A 70 32.25 -10.42 -1.48
CA GLY A 70 32.52 -10.51 -2.92
C GLY A 70 31.36 -11.06 -3.75
N GLU A 71 30.45 -11.80 -3.12
CA GLU A 71 29.30 -12.46 -3.76
C GLU A 71 27.98 -11.72 -3.57
N LEU A 72 27.97 -10.65 -2.75
CA LEU A 72 26.75 -9.88 -2.50
C LEU A 72 26.13 -9.38 -3.82
N PRO A 73 24.82 -9.60 -4.02
CA PRO A 73 24.14 -9.12 -5.21
C PRO A 73 24.17 -7.60 -5.21
N LEU A 74 24.64 -7.04 -6.33
CA LEU A 74 24.50 -5.62 -6.59
C LEU A 74 23.06 -5.33 -7.02
N MET A 75 22.57 -4.14 -6.68
CA MET A 75 21.31 -3.63 -7.19
C MET A 75 21.31 -3.69 -8.72
N GLU A 76 20.16 -4.04 -9.32
CA GLU A 76 20.06 -4.11 -10.77
C GLU A 76 20.54 -2.79 -11.39
N GLY A 77 21.45 -2.87 -12.37
CA GLY A 77 21.96 -1.70 -13.06
C GLY A 77 22.97 -0.85 -12.27
N ALA A 78 23.41 -1.25 -11.07
CA ALA A 78 24.37 -0.48 -10.27
C ALA A 78 25.72 -0.28 -10.98
N GLU A 79 26.31 -1.35 -11.54
CA GLU A 79 27.57 -1.26 -12.30
C GLU A 79 27.45 -0.29 -13.48
N GLU A 80 26.35 -0.36 -14.22
CA GLU A 80 26.09 0.48 -15.38
C GLU A 80 25.86 1.94 -14.98
N ALA A 81 25.08 2.19 -13.92
CA ALA A 81 24.81 3.52 -13.41
C ALA A 81 26.09 4.22 -12.93
N ILE A 82 26.89 3.55 -12.10
CA ILE A 82 28.14 4.11 -11.57
C ILE A 82 29.13 4.36 -12.71
N ARG A 83 29.31 3.42 -13.64
CA ARG A 83 30.16 3.62 -14.82
C ARG A 83 29.72 4.83 -15.64
N THR A 84 28.42 4.95 -15.92
CA THR A 84 27.87 6.08 -16.71
C THR A 84 28.11 7.42 -16.01
N LEU A 85 27.93 7.49 -14.69
CA LEU A 85 28.20 8.70 -13.92
C LEU A 85 29.68 9.11 -14.00
N LYS A 86 30.59 8.13 -13.89
CA LYS A 86 32.03 8.38 -14.01
C LYS A 86 32.44 8.80 -15.42
N GLU A 87 31.89 8.18 -16.46
CA GLU A 87 32.12 8.57 -17.86
C GLU A 87 31.68 10.01 -18.15
N LYS A 88 30.65 10.49 -17.44
CA LYS A 88 30.20 11.89 -17.48
C LYS A 88 31.04 12.85 -16.64
N GLY A 89 32.08 12.35 -15.96
CA GLY A 89 33.00 13.14 -15.16
C GLY A 89 32.51 13.45 -13.74
N TYR A 90 31.42 12.82 -13.27
CA TYR A 90 31.02 12.93 -11.88
C TYR A 90 31.93 12.09 -10.98
N ARG A 91 32.25 12.62 -9.81
CA ARG A 91 32.82 11.82 -8.74
C ARG A 91 31.72 11.04 -8.03
N VAL A 92 32.04 9.83 -7.60
CA VAL A 92 31.12 8.95 -6.93
C VAL A 92 31.61 8.69 -5.51
N ALA A 93 30.73 8.90 -4.53
CA ALA A 93 30.99 8.60 -3.13
C ALA A 93 29.93 7.66 -2.56
N VAL A 94 30.33 6.85 -1.59
CA VAL A 94 29.43 6.05 -0.76
C VAL A 94 29.58 6.49 0.69
N ILE A 95 28.45 6.80 1.32
CA ILE A 95 28.37 7.11 2.75
C ILE A 95 27.33 6.18 3.37
N SER A 96 27.78 5.21 4.15
CA SER A 96 26.92 4.17 4.68
C SER A 96 27.18 3.87 6.15
N GLY A 97 26.13 3.42 6.85
CA GLY A 97 26.23 2.86 8.20
C GLY A 97 26.79 1.43 8.21
N SER A 98 26.99 0.83 7.04
CA SER A 98 27.57 -0.50 6.83
C SER A 98 29.05 -0.57 7.22
N PHE A 99 29.72 -1.68 6.90
CA PHE A 99 31.06 -2.02 7.36
C PHE A 99 32.10 -2.06 6.24
N ASP A 100 33.33 -1.69 6.57
CA ASP A 100 34.48 -1.69 5.66
C ASP A 100 34.76 -3.03 5.01
N LEU A 101 34.65 -4.13 5.78
CA LEU A 101 34.83 -5.50 5.26
C LEU A 101 33.90 -5.82 4.06
N VAL A 102 32.72 -5.20 4.01
CA VAL A 102 31.75 -5.39 2.91
C VAL A 102 31.89 -4.30 1.85
N ALA A 103 32.09 -3.07 2.27
CA ALA A 103 32.05 -1.92 1.39
C ALA A 103 33.33 -1.74 0.56
N GLU A 104 34.51 -2.13 1.07
CA GLU A 104 35.78 -2.02 0.33
C GLU A 104 35.82 -2.84 -0.96
N PRO A 105 35.43 -4.14 -0.97
CA PRO A 105 35.34 -4.93 -2.20
C PRO A 105 34.43 -4.30 -3.27
N ILE A 106 33.28 -3.74 -2.84
CA ILE A 106 32.32 -3.08 -3.73
C ILE A 106 32.92 -1.81 -4.31
N LYS A 107 33.60 -1.02 -3.48
CA LYS A 107 34.28 0.21 -3.90
C LYS A 107 35.31 -0.09 -4.98
N ASP A 108 36.13 -1.12 -4.81
CA ASP A 108 37.15 -1.48 -5.78
C ASP A 108 36.53 -2.04 -7.08
N LYS A 109 35.49 -2.87 -6.95
CA LYS A 109 34.76 -3.45 -8.10
C LYS A 109 34.09 -2.38 -8.97
N LEU A 110 33.47 -1.37 -8.34
CA LEU A 110 32.73 -0.31 -9.03
C LEU A 110 33.61 0.93 -9.34
N GLY A 111 34.83 0.96 -8.83
CA GLY A 111 35.71 2.12 -8.92
C GLY A 111 35.14 3.35 -8.22
N ILE A 112 34.59 3.22 -7.02
CA ILE A 112 34.06 4.36 -6.24
C ILE A 112 35.21 5.24 -5.73
N ASP A 113 35.09 6.57 -5.85
CA ASP A 113 36.17 7.51 -5.54
C ASP A 113 36.32 7.75 -4.03
N TYR A 114 35.20 7.78 -3.28
CA TYR A 114 35.21 7.94 -1.82
C TYR A 114 34.31 6.91 -1.15
N LEU A 115 34.81 6.29 -0.09
CA LEU A 115 34.03 5.38 0.74
C LEU A 115 34.14 5.83 2.21
N PHE A 116 32.99 6.02 2.85
CA PHE A 116 32.87 6.23 4.28
C PHE A 116 31.87 5.24 4.85
N CYS A 117 32.36 4.37 5.73
CA CYS A 117 31.59 3.35 6.41
C CYS A 117 32.11 3.19 7.84
N ASN A 118 31.40 2.40 8.64
CA ASN A 118 31.88 1.96 9.92
C ASN A 118 32.95 0.87 9.75
N ARG A 119 33.72 0.65 10.81
CA ARG A 119 34.82 -0.31 10.87
C ARG A 119 34.50 -1.34 11.95
N LEU A 120 34.48 -2.60 11.54
CA LEU A 120 34.44 -3.72 12.48
C LEU A 120 35.86 -3.98 12.99
N HIS A 121 35.99 -4.13 14.31
CA HIS A 121 37.28 -4.45 14.92
C HIS A 121 37.52 -5.96 14.87
N GLU A 122 38.74 -6.34 14.51
CA GLU A 122 39.21 -7.72 14.44
C GLU A 122 40.41 -7.94 15.37
N GLU A 123 40.48 -9.14 15.96
CA GLU A 123 41.61 -9.64 16.74
C GLU A 123 41.77 -11.13 16.42
N ASP A 124 43.00 -11.59 16.16
CA ASP A 124 43.31 -12.99 15.80
C ASP A 124 42.44 -13.57 14.65
N GLY A 125 42.05 -12.73 13.68
CA GLY A 125 41.28 -13.14 12.50
C GLY A 125 39.76 -13.29 12.74
N VAL A 126 39.27 -12.92 13.93
CA VAL A 126 37.84 -12.93 14.27
C VAL A 126 37.35 -11.55 14.72
N LEU A 127 36.05 -11.30 14.59
CA LEU A 127 35.45 -10.05 15.04
C LEU A 127 35.43 -9.93 16.57
N THR A 128 35.81 -8.78 17.11
CA THR A 128 35.79 -8.52 18.57
C THR A 128 34.41 -8.18 19.11
N GLY A 129 33.47 -7.81 18.23
CA GLY A 129 32.15 -7.28 18.58
C GLY A 129 32.15 -5.76 18.86
N GLU A 130 33.23 -5.05 18.52
CA GLU A 130 33.32 -3.60 18.61
C GLU A 130 33.21 -2.94 17.23
N VAL A 131 32.61 -1.75 17.19
CA VAL A 131 32.46 -0.94 15.99
C VAL A 131 32.92 0.49 16.26
N SER A 132 33.68 1.05 15.33
CA SER A 132 34.04 2.47 15.29
C SER A 132 33.75 3.04 13.91
N GLY A 133 33.80 4.35 13.76
CA GLY A 133 33.69 4.97 12.45
C GLY A 133 32.89 6.26 12.47
N PRO A 134 32.93 7.00 11.34
CA PRO A 134 32.35 8.32 11.27
C PRO A 134 30.82 8.32 11.42
N LEU A 135 30.15 7.21 11.09
CA LEU A 135 28.69 7.10 11.13
C LEU A 135 28.16 6.57 12.46
N VAL A 136 29.04 6.13 13.36
CA VAL A 136 28.67 5.81 14.75
C VAL A 136 28.32 7.10 15.51
N GLU A 137 29.11 8.16 15.28
CA GLU A 137 29.02 9.41 16.06
C GLU A 137 28.42 10.58 15.27
N ASN A 138 28.42 10.53 13.94
CA ASN A 138 28.00 11.64 13.09
C ASN A 138 26.92 11.22 12.09
N SER A 139 26.17 12.19 11.59
CA SER A 139 25.19 11.96 10.55
C SER A 139 25.87 11.81 9.17
N LYS A 140 25.14 11.24 8.19
CA LYS A 140 25.61 11.19 6.80
C LYS A 140 25.91 12.58 6.22
N TYR A 141 25.18 13.61 6.65
CA TYR A 141 25.45 15.00 6.27
C TYR A 141 26.81 15.49 6.77
N ASP A 142 27.18 15.21 8.02
CA ASP A 142 28.47 15.65 8.57
C ASP A 142 29.65 15.02 7.81
N VAL A 143 29.48 13.77 7.37
CA VAL A 143 30.47 13.07 6.54
C VAL A 143 30.49 13.60 5.11
N LEU A 144 29.33 13.92 4.54
CA LEU A 144 29.25 14.59 3.25
C LEU A 144 30.06 15.89 3.27
N CYS A 145 29.91 16.73 4.29
CA CYS A 145 30.67 17.98 4.44
C CYS A 145 32.19 17.76 4.38
N LYS A 146 32.71 16.64 4.91
CA LYS A 146 34.15 16.33 4.82
C LYS A 146 34.62 16.11 3.38
N ILE A 147 33.77 15.51 2.53
CA ILE A 147 34.06 15.33 1.09
C ILE A 147 33.99 16.68 0.38
N LEU A 148 32.96 17.48 0.70
CA LEU A 148 32.74 18.80 0.11
C LEU A 148 33.92 19.74 0.37
N ASP A 149 34.38 19.81 1.62
CA ASP A 149 35.51 20.63 2.02
C ASP A 149 36.81 20.19 1.33
N LYS A 150 37.02 18.87 1.22
CA LYS A 150 38.19 18.30 0.54
C LYS A 150 38.23 18.66 -0.94
N GLU A 151 37.07 18.71 -1.59
CA GLU A 151 36.96 18.96 -3.03
C GLU A 151 36.70 20.41 -3.41
N GLY A 152 36.44 21.28 -2.44
CA GLY A 152 36.00 22.65 -2.70
C GLY A 152 34.66 22.69 -3.47
N ILE A 153 33.79 21.72 -3.19
CA ILE A 153 32.46 21.57 -3.80
C ILE A 153 31.41 22.02 -2.77
N SER A 154 30.32 22.63 -3.21
CA SER A 154 29.18 22.92 -2.32
C SER A 154 28.09 21.85 -2.41
N THR A 155 27.20 21.80 -1.42
CA THR A 155 26.04 20.88 -1.47
C THR A 155 25.16 21.12 -2.70
N SER A 156 25.15 22.35 -3.23
CA SER A 156 24.49 22.72 -4.49
C SER A 156 25.14 22.14 -5.75
N GLU A 157 26.22 21.38 -5.64
CA GLU A 157 26.86 20.67 -6.75
C GLU A 157 26.78 19.16 -6.57
N CYS A 158 25.92 18.69 -5.65
CA CYS A 158 25.84 17.29 -5.24
C CYS A 158 24.46 16.69 -5.48
N VAL A 159 24.44 15.43 -5.91
CA VAL A 159 23.27 14.56 -5.89
C VAL A 159 23.45 13.54 -4.78
N ALA A 160 22.38 13.23 -4.04
CA ALA A 160 22.40 12.21 -3.00
C ALA A 160 21.28 11.20 -3.23
N VAL A 161 21.59 9.92 -3.09
CA VAL A 161 20.67 8.79 -3.30
C VAL A 161 20.63 7.93 -2.03
N GLY A 162 19.42 7.64 -1.54
CA GLY A 162 19.21 6.84 -0.33
C GLY A 162 17.86 6.11 -0.32
N ASP A 163 17.67 5.20 0.61
CA ASP A 163 16.43 4.43 0.79
C ASP A 163 15.75 4.68 2.17
N GLY A 164 16.55 5.04 3.18
CA GLY A 164 16.18 4.97 4.59
C GLY A 164 16.07 6.32 5.29
N ALA A 165 15.60 6.31 6.55
CA ALA A 165 15.47 7.53 7.35
C ALA A 165 16.83 8.15 7.74
N ASN A 166 17.87 7.32 7.85
CA ASN A 166 19.28 7.69 8.03
C ASN A 166 19.82 8.60 6.91
N ASP A 167 19.23 8.53 5.70
CA ASP A 167 19.65 9.33 4.55
C ASP A 167 19.03 10.72 4.50
N ILE A 168 18.00 10.99 5.31
CA ILE A 168 17.22 12.25 5.24
C ILE A 168 18.14 13.47 5.32
N SER A 169 19.12 13.48 6.24
CA SER A 169 20.03 14.61 6.41
C SER A 169 20.91 14.83 5.18
N MET A 170 21.39 13.76 4.54
CA MET A 170 22.22 13.81 3.34
C MET A 170 21.41 14.28 2.13
N ILE A 171 20.25 13.68 1.89
CA ILE A 171 19.46 13.99 0.69
C ILE A 171 18.83 15.38 0.72
N GLN A 172 18.49 15.90 1.91
CA GLN A 172 17.93 17.25 2.05
C GLN A 172 18.97 18.34 1.88
N ALA A 173 20.24 18.02 2.15
CA ALA A 173 21.33 18.95 1.99
C ALA A 173 21.78 19.09 0.52
N ALA A 174 21.75 17.98 -0.23
CA ALA A 174 22.15 17.93 -1.62
C ALA A 174 21.27 18.82 -2.53
N ARG A 175 21.80 19.18 -3.71
CA ARG A 175 21.01 19.88 -4.75
C ARG A 175 19.82 19.05 -5.21
N LEU A 176 20.00 17.74 -5.25
CA LEU A 176 19.01 16.77 -5.66
C LEU A 176 19.10 15.56 -4.72
N GLY A 177 18.07 15.38 -3.90
CA GLY A 177 17.85 14.19 -3.10
C GLY A 177 16.95 13.19 -3.82
N ILE A 178 17.45 11.99 -4.12
CA ILE A 178 16.70 10.90 -4.75
C ILE A 178 16.41 9.82 -3.71
N ALA A 179 15.13 9.53 -3.51
CA ALA A 179 14.66 8.38 -2.76
C ALA A 179 14.57 7.17 -3.70
N PHE A 180 15.49 6.21 -3.56
CA PHE A 180 15.55 5.00 -4.38
C PHE A 180 14.93 3.82 -3.63
N ASN A 181 13.87 3.23 -4.19
CA ASN A 181 13.06 2.16 -3.59
C ASN A 181 12.79 2.36 -2.09
N ALA A 182 12.54 3.62 -1.73
CA ALA A 182 12.74 4.09 -0.36
C ALA A 182 11.52 3.88 0.55
N LYS A 183 11.80 3.84 1.86
CA LYS A 183 10.77 3.82 2.91
C LYS A 183 9.94 5.12 2.91
N PRO A 184 8.67 5.11 3.37
CA PRO A 184 7.80 6.28 3.33
C PRO A 184 8.35 7.54 4.01
N ALA A 185 9.23 7.40 5.01
CA ALA A 185 9.86 8.51 5.70
C ALA A 185 10.75 9.33 4.76
N LEU A 186 11.63 8.67 3.99
CA LEU A 186 12.54 9.32 3.05
C LEU A 186 11.80 9.86 1.81
N ARG A 187 10.86 9.08 1.26
CA ARG A 187 10.03 9.47 0.09
C ARG A 187 9.31 10.81 0.25
N LYS A 188 8.94 11.15 1.48
CA LYS A 188 8.26 12.43 1.78
C LYS A 188 9.21 13.63 1.78
N LYS A 189 10.52 13.39 1.88
CA LYS A 189 11.57 14.41 2.02
C LYS A 189 12.43 14.57 0.77
N ALA A 190 12.46 13.56 -0.10
CA ALA A 190 13.21 13.58 -1.35
C ALA A 190 12.59 14.48 -2.43
N ASP A 191 13.45 15.02 -3.30
CA ASP A 191 13.05 15.82 -4.46
C ASP A 191 12.54 14.93 -5.60
N ALA A 192 13.09 13.72 -5.73
CA ALA A 192 12.68 12.71 -6.69
C ALA A 192 12.54 11.33 -6.03
N VAL A 193 11.66 10.49 -6.57
CA VAL A 193 11.42 9.13 -6.08
C VAL A 193 11.56 8.17 -7.25
N VAL A 194 12.34 7.10 -7.07
CA VAL A 194 12.45 5.98 -8.01
C VAL A 194 11.90 4.75 -7.29
N GLU A 195 10.78 4.20 -7.76
CA GLU A 195 10.18 3.00 -7.14
C GLU A 195 10.73 1.69 -7.71
N GLU A 196 11.24 1.72 -8.93
CA GLU A 196 11.81 0.57 -9.63
C GLU A 196 13.17 0.20 -9.01
N ARG A 197 13.40 -1.09 -8.73
CA ARG A 197 14.67 -1.62 -8.19
C ARG A 197 15.76 -1.71 -9.27
N ASP A 198 15.95 -0.64 -10.03
CA ASP A 198 16.95 -0.51 -11.08
C ASP A 198 17.66 0.83 -10.96
N LEU A 199 18.93 0.80 -10.56
CA LEU A 199 19.71 2.01 -10.27
C LEU A 199 19.94 2.86 -11.52
N ARG A 200 19.79 2.32 -12.74
CA ARG A 200 19.89 3.12 -13.99
C ARG A 200 18.82 4.20 -14.08
N LYS A 201 17.70 4.03 -13.38
CA LYS A 201 16.56 4.96 -13.41
C LYS A 201 16.86 6.32 -12.76
N ILE A 202 17.96 6.43 -12.01
CA ILE A 202 18.41 7.73 -11.50
C ILE A 202 19.07 8.58 -12.59
N LEU A 203 19.65 7.97 -13.64
CA LEU A 203 20.45 8.68 -14.65
C LEU A 203 19.62 9.74 -15.41
N PRO A 204 18.40 9.43 -15.92
CA PRO A 204 17.59 10.43 -16.61
C PRO A 204 17.20 11.60 -15.72
N ILE A 205 17.00 11.36 -14.41
CA ILE A 205 16.64 12.39 -13.43
C ILE A 205 17.81 13.35 -13.22
N ILE A 206 19.03 12.80 -13.07
CA ILE A 206 20.25 13.59 -12.92
C ILE A 206 20.51 14.41 -14.20
N GLU A 207 20.31 13.81 -15.37
CA GLU A 207 20.47 14.46 -16.67
C GLU A 207 19.48 15.59 -16.90
N GLU A 208 18.18 15.38 -16.63
CA GLU A 208 17.17 16.43 -16.76
C GLU A 208 17.54 17.65 -15.91
N ILE A 209 18.04 17.43 -14.69
CA ILE A 209 18.42 18.52 -13.80
C ILE A 209 19.67 19.24 -14.28
N ALA A 210 20.68 18.51 -14.76
CA ALA A 210 21.86 19.10 -15.35
C ALA A 210 21.51 19.98 -16.56
N GLU A 211 20.61 19.52 -17.44
CA GLU A 211 20.15 20.31 -18.59
C GLU A 211 19.34 21.56 -18.19
N VAL A 212 18.48 21.44 -17.19
CA VAL A 212 17.68 22.56 -16.68
C VAL A 212 18.59 23.62 -16.08
N ASP A 213 19.60 23.21 -15.32
CA ASP A 213 20.59 24.11 -14.73
C ASP A 213 21.40 24.83 -15.81
N ASP A 214 21.89 24.10 -16.81
CA ASP A 214 22.64 24.69 -17.93
C ASP A 214 21.81 25.68 -18.75
N LYS A 215 20.49 25.46 -18.86
CA LYS A 215 19.55 26.41 -19.49
C LYS A 215 19.34 27.64 -18.60
N LEU A 216 19.10 27.44 -17.30
CA LEU A 216 18.90 28.52 -16.32
C LEU A 216 20.14 29.42 -16.17
N ASP A 217 21.33 28.83 -16.29
CA ASP A 217 22.59 29.58 -16.18
C ASP A 217 22.81 30.54 -17.36
N LYS A 218 22.17 30.30 -18.51
CA LYS A 218 22.26 31.16 -19.70
C LYS A 218 21.26 32.31 -19.71
N LEU A 219 20.27 32.30 -18.81
CA LEU A 219 19.17 33.27 -18.79
C LEU A 219 19.49 34.50 -17.93
N GLY A 220 18.99 35.66 -18.37
CA GLY A 220 19.06 36.92 -17.65
C GLY A 220 18.07 37.00 -16.49
N TYR A 221 18.21 38.02 -15.63
CA TYR A 221 17.36 38.17 -14.43
C TYR A 221 15.86 38.26 -14.76
N ASP A 222 15.50 39.02 -15.79
CA ASP A 222 14.11 39.23 -16.18
C ASP A 222 13.49 37.94 -16.74
N GLU A 223 14.22 37.20 -17.57
CA GLU A 223 13.77 35.93 -18.15
C GLU A 223 13.55 34.85 -17.08
N VAL A 224 14.45 34.77 -16.09
CA VAL A 224 14.31 33.85 -14.95
C VAL A 224 13.11 34.22 -14.08
N MET A 225 12.80 35.52 -13.96
CA MET A 225 11.62 35.99 -13.23
C MET A 225 10.31 35.66 -13.98
N ASP A 226 10.29 35.77 -15.30
CA ASP A 226 9.14 35.40 -16.12
C ASP A 226 8.85 33.89 -16.04
N LEU A 227 9.90 33.06 -16.14
CA LEU A 227 9.78 31.62 -15.92
C LEU A 227 9.24 31.29 -14.52
N LYS A 228 9.68 32.01 -13.50
CA LYS A 228 9.16 31.83 -12.14
C LYS A 228 7.64 32.03 -12.11
N ASN A 229 7.16 33.14 -12.67
CA ASN A 229 5.74 33.46 -12.68
C ASN A 229 4.93 32.38 -13.44
N GLU A 230 5.44 31.91 -14.58
CA GLU A 230 4.81 30.84 -15.36
C GLU A 230 4.69 29.53 -14.56
N TYR A 231 5.77 29.13 -13.87
CA TYR A 231 5.73 27.93 -13.04
C TYR A 231 4.87 28.09 -11.78
N GLU A 232 4.80 29.28 -11.18
CA GLU A 232 3.89 29.57 -10.06
C GLU A 232 2.43 29.49 -10.49
N GLU A 233 2.08 29.96 -11.69
CA GLU A 233 0.74 29.81 -12.26
C GLU A 233 0.40 28.34 -12.52
N LYS A 234 1.31 27.58 -13.14
CA LYS A 234 1.16 26.13 -13.32
C LYS A 234 0.98 25.40 -11.99
N LEU A 235 1.74 25.78 -10.96
CA LEU A 235 1.65 25.19 -9.63
C LEU A 235 0.27 25.43 -9.00
N SER A 236 -0.27 26.65 -9.15
CA SER A 236 -1.63 27.00 -8.70
C SER A 236 -2.70 26.16 -9.40
N GLY A 237 -2.58 25.98 -10.72
CA GLY A 237 -3.47 25.10 -11.50
C GLY A 237 -3.43 23.64 -11.02
N LEU A 238 -2.23 23.07 -10.88
CA LEU A 238 -2.04 21.70 -10.38
C LEU A 238 -2.58 21.51 -8.96
N ALA A 239 -2.42 22.51 -8.09
CA ALA A 239 -2.97 22.48 -6.74
C ALA A 239 -4.51 22.41 -6.76
N SER A 240 -5.15 23.24 -7.58
CA SER A 240 -6.60 23.26 -7.74
C SER A 240 -7.13 21.92 -8.28
N GLU A 241 -6.52 21.38 -9.33
CA GLU A 241 -6.90 20.08 -9.91
C GLU A 241 -6.75 18.94 -8.89
N ARG A 242 -5.60 18.89 -8.19
CA ARG A 242 -5.33 17.89 -7.15
C ARG A 242 -6.36 17.95 -6.03
N ASP A 243 -6.71 19.16 -5.58
CA ASP A 243 -7.65 19.34 -4.47
C ASP A 243 -9.08 18.98 -4.88
N GLU A 244 -9.47 19.27 -6.13
CA GLU A 244 -10.76 18.82 -6.69
C GLU A 244 -10.85 17.30 -6.80
N LEU A 245 -9.81 16.63 -7.29
CA LEU A 245 -9.74 15.17 -7.37
C LEU A 245 -9.79 14.51 -5.99
N ASN A 246 -9.07 15.08 -5.02
CA ASN A 246 -9.12 14.63 -3.62
C ASN A 246 -10.52 14.80 -3.02
N LYS A 247 -11.23 15.88 -3.35
CA LYS A 247 -12.62 16.09 -2.92
C LYS A 247 -13.53 15.02 -3.51
N LYS A 248 -13.47 14.76 -4.82
CA LYS A 248 -14.24 13.70 -5.50
C LYS A 248 -13.94 12.32 -4.91
N ALA A 249 -12.68 12.02 -4.60
CA ALA A 249 -12.29 10.78 -3.93
C ALA A 249 -12.94 10.66 -2.54
N ARG A 250 -12.95 11.73 -1.73
CA ARG A 250 -13.62 11.72 -0.42
C ARG A 250 -15.12 11.47 -0.54
N GLU A 251 -15.79 12.13 -1.49
CA GLU A 251 -17.22 11.93 -1.75
C GLU A 251 -17.54 10.47 -2.12
N MET A 252 -16.73 9.85 -2.99
CA MET A 252 -16.91 8.44 -3.36
C MET A 252 -16.64 7.49 -2.18
N LYS A 253 -15.65 7.80 -1.34
CA LYS A 253 -15.37 7.04 -0.11
C LYS A 253 -16.56 7.10 0.85
N GLU A 254 -17.10 8.28 1.09
CA GLU A 254 -18.28 8.46 1.96
C GLU A 254 -19.51 7.74 1.41
N LEU A 255 -19.73 7.79 0.09
CA LEU A 255 -20.80 7.05 -0.56
C LEU A 255 -20.63 5.53 -0.38
N ARG A 256 -19.43 5.01 -0.62
CA ARG A 256 -19.10 3.59 -0.41
C ARG A 256 -19.34 3.17 1.04
N ASP A 257 -18.90 3.97 2.00
CA ASP A 257 -19.02 3.66 3.42
C ASP A 257 -20.51 3.65 3.87
N LYS A 258 -21.32 4.58 3.33
CA LYS A 258 -22.78 4.57 3.52
C LYS A 258 -23.44 3.33 2.93
N LEU A 259 -23.13 2.99 1.68
CA LEU A 259 -23.68 1.82 0.99
C LEU A 259 -23.27 0.51 1.71
N ASN A 260 -22.04 0.41 2.19
CA ASN A 260 -21.59 -0.75 2.98
C ASN A 260 -22.32 -0.87 4.31
N THR A 261 -22.68 0.25 4.93
CA THR A 261 -23.50 0.24 6.16
C THR A 261 -24.91 -0.25 5.84
N GLU A 262 -25.54 0.28 4.79
CA GLU A 262 -26.86 -0.15 4.32
C GLU A 262 -26.86 -1.64 3.89
N LEU A 263 -25.77 -2.10 3.26
CA LEU A 263 -25.57 -3.51 2.89
C LEU A 263 -25.59 -4.43 4.12
N ARG A 264 -24.91 -4.05 5.20
CA ARG A 264 -24.90 -4.82 6.44
C ARG A 264 -26.27 -4.86 7.09
N GLU A 265 -26.98 -3.74 7.13
CA GLU A 265 -28.33 -3.68 7.68
C GLU A 265 -29.33 -4.52 6.89
N THR A 266 -29.28 -4.46 5.55
CA THR A 266 -30.14 -5.25 4.67
C THR A 266 -29.84 -6.75 4.76
N LEU A 267 -28.56 -7.12 4.84
CA LEU A 267 -28.14 -8.51 5.08
C LEU A 267 -28.63 -9.03 6.44
N ASN A 268 -28.50 -8.24 7.51
CA ASN A 268 -28.99 -8.64 8.83
C ASN A 268 -30.50 -8.91 8.80
N ARG A 269 -31.29 -8.04 8.16
CA ARG A 269 -32.74 -8.27 7.98
C ARG A 269 -33.03 -9.53 7.17
N ALA A 270 -32.26 -9.81 6.12
CA ALA A 270 -32.40 -11.05 5.35
C ALA A 270 -32.11 -12.29 6.19
N VAL A 271 -31.10 -12.23 7.06
CA VAL A 271 -30.73 -13.31 8.00
C VAL A 271 -31.84 -13.52 9.03
N GLU A 272 -32.40 -12.46 9.62
CA GLU A 272 -33.52 -12.56 10.55
C GLU A 272 -34.74 -13.26 9.93
N LEU A 273 -35.09 -12.91 8.68
CA LEU A 273 -36.18 -13.57 7.96
C LEU A 273 -35.87 -15.05 7.68
N ARG A 274 -34.61 -15.38 7.36
CA ARG A 274 -34.16 -16.76 7.18
C ARG A 274 -34.28 -17.56 8.46
N ASP A 275 -33.89 -16.99 9.59
CA ASP A 275 -33.91 -17.67 10.87
C ASP A 275 -35.36 -17.90 11.33
N ARG A 276 -36.25 -16.89 11.18
CA ARG A 276 -37.71 -17.07 11.38
C ARG A 276 -38.31 -18.15 10.48
N ARG A 277 -37.95 -18.17 9.20
CA ARG A 277 -38.37 -19.22 8.26
C ARG A 277 -37.91 -20.60 8.74
N ASN A 278 -36.68 -20.71 9.24
CA ASN A 278 -36.14 -21.98 9.73
C ASN A 278 -36.88 -22.47 10.97
N GLU A 279 -37.22 -21.58 11.91
CA GLU A 279 -38.04 -21.91 13.08
C GLU A 279 -39.43 -22.42 12.69
N ILE A 280 -40.08 -21.75 11.73
CA ILE A 280 -41.40 -22.17 11.23
C ILE A 280 -41.29 -23.51 10.51
N ASN A 281 -40.27 -23.71 9.68
CA ASN A 281 -40.03 -24.99 9.01
C ASN A 281 -39.79 -26.13 10.00
N ALA A 282 -39.11 -25.87 11.12
CA ALA A 282 -38.93 -26.86 12.19
C ALA A 282 -40.28 -27.26 12.81
N LYS A 283 -41.17 -26.28 13.07
CA LYS A 283 -42.54 -26.53 13.55
C LYS A 283 -43.37 -27.30 12.50
N VAL A 284 -43.24 -26.96 11.22
CA VAL A 284 -43.89 -27.70 10.12
C VAL A 284 -43.47 -29.17 10.15
N GLU A 285 -42.17 -29.43 10.30
CA GLU A 285 -41.63 -30.78 10.33
C GLU A 285 -42.09 -31.58 11.56
N GLU A 286 -42.17 -30.94 12.74
CA GLU A 286 -42.72 -31.55 13.95
C GLU A 286 -44.19 -31.92 13.79
N ASN A 287 -45.01 -31.00 13.26
CA ASN A 287 -46.43 -31.26 13.02
C ASN A 287 -46.64 -32.32 11.93
N LYS A 288 -45.77 -32.39 10.91
CA LYS A 288 -45.78 -33.49 9.93
C LYS A 288 -45.49 -34.84 10.58
N LYS A 289 -44.49 -34.93 11.46
CA LYS A 289 -44.17 -36.16 12.19
C LYS A 289 -45.35 -36.62 13.05
N LEU A 290 -45.93 -35.73 13.84
CA LEU A 290 -47.11 -36.05 14.67
C LEU A 290 -48.31 -36.51 13.82
N ARG A 291 -48.57 -35.82 12.69
CA ARG A 291 -49.60 -36.21 11.73
C ARG A 291 -49.32 -37.59 11.13
N ASP A 292 -48.08 -37.86 10.76
CA ASP A 292 -47.69 -39.12 10.13
C ASP A 292 -47.71 -40.28 11.14
N GLU A 293 -47.35 -40.06 12.41
CA GLU A 293 -47.53 -41.00 13.52
C GLU A 293 -49.00 -41.34 13.75
N ILE A 294 -49.88 -40.32 13.82
CA ILE A 294 -51.33 -40.52 13.94
C ILE A 294 -51.88 -41.28 12.73
N ASN A 295 -51.43 -40.96 11.52
CA ASN A 295 -51.83 -41.70 10.32
C ASN A 295 -51.34 -43.15 10.33
N GLN A 296 -50.15 -43.43 10.88
CA GLN A 296 -49.67 -44.78 11.08
C GLN A 296 -50.50 -45.53 12.14
N GLU A 297 -50.93 -44.87 13.21
CA GLU A 297 -51.82 -45.44 14.22
C GLU A 297 -53.21 -45.74 13.66
N ILE A 298 -53.79 -44.82 12.88
CA ILE A 298 -55.04 -45.04 12.14
C ILE A 298 -54.89 -46.28 11.25
N LYS A 299 -53.78 -46.38 10.50
CA LYS A 299 -53.50 -47.52 9.63
C LYS A 299 -53.33 -48.84 10.40
N LYS A 300 -52.71 -48.82 11.58
CA LYS A 300 -52.54 -49.99 12.46
C LYS A 300 -53.89 -50.43 13.07
N LEU A 301 -54.74 -49.50 13.48
CA LEU A 301 -56.09 -49.77 13.97
C LEU A 301 -56.97 -50.37 12.86
N GLU A 302 -56.95 -49.77 11.67
CA GLU A 302 -57.61 -50.31 10.48
C GLU A 302 -57.09 -51.71 10.11
N TRP A 303 -55.79 -51.98 10.29
CA TRP A 303 -55.21 -53.31 10.05
C TRP A 303 -55.53 -54.35 11.13
N SER A 304 -55.70 -53.94 12.39
CA SER A 304 -55.91 -54.84 13.54
C SER A 304 -57.36 -55.28 13.70
N SER A 305 -58.32 -54.43 13.32
CA SER A 305 -59.77 -54.74 13.36
C SER A 305 -60.26 -55.59 12.17
N GLY A 306 -59.41 -56.43 11.58
CA GLY A 306 -59.76 -57.25 10.41
C GLY A 306 -59.89 -56.46 9.10
N GLY A 307 -59.51 -55.18 9.07
CA GLY A 307 -59.64 -54.34 7.87
C GLY A 307 -58.76 -54.79 6.71
N ARG A 308 -57.71 -55.60 6.94
CA ARG A 308 -56.91 -56.21 5.86
C ARG A 308 -57.70 -57.26 5.07
N ASP A 309 -58.52 -58.05 5.76
CA ASP A 309 -59.41 -59.03 5.13
C ASP A 309 -60.65 -58.33 4.56
N ARG A 310 -61.16 -57.27 5.21
CA ARG A 310 -62.22 -56.40 4.67
C ARG A 310 -61.83 -55.74 3.35
N ILE A 311 -60.66 -55.10 3.28
CA ILE A 311 -60.15 -54.41 2.07
C ILE A 311 -59.84 -55.42 0.96
N LYS A 312 -59.31 -56.60 1.28
CA LYS A 312 -59.12 -57.68 0.29
C LYS A 312 -60.47 -58.15 -0.25
N ILE A 313 -61.44 -58.44 0.63
CA ILE A 313 -62.79 -58.88 0.24
C ILE A 313 -63.50 -57.79 -0.57
N GLU A 314 -63.40 -56.50 -0.21
CA GLU A 314 -63.96 -55.38 -0.99
C GLU A 314 -63.33 -55.24 -2.38
N ASN A 315 -62.01 -55.35 -2.48
CA ASN A 315 -61.33 -55.29 -3.77
C ASN A 315 -61.66 -56.52 -4.65
N GLU A 316 -61.81 -57.70 -4.05
CA GLU A 316 -62.25 -58.92 -4.72
C GLU A 316 -63.71 -58.78 -5.22
N ILE A 317 -64.61 -58.23 -4.40
CA ILE A 317 -66.00 -57.93 -4.78
C ILE A 317 -66.03 -56.93 -5.94
N ARG A 318 -65.29 -55.81 -5.85
CA ARG A 318 -65.21 -54.82 -6.96
C ARG A 318 -64.64 -55.42 -8.23
N ARG A 319 -63.70 -56.37 -8.12
CA ARG A 319 -63.13 -57.07 -9.28
C ARG A 319 -64.16 -58.00 -9.92
N ILE A 320 -64.91 -58.75 -9.11
CA ILE A 320 -65.98 -59.64 -9.59
C ILE A 320 -67.12 -58.81 -10.21
N ASP A 321 -67.57 -57.75 -9.54
CA ASP A 321 -68.61 -56.85 -10.03
C ASP A 321 -68.19 -56.21 -11.38
N ARG A 322 -66.95 -55.72 -11.51
CA ARG A 322 -66.42 -55.24 -12.81
C ARG A 322 -66.39 -56.33 -13.88
N ILE A 323 -66.04 -57.56 -13.54
CA ILE A 323 -66.00 -58.67 -14.51
C ILE A 323 -67.41 -58.98 -15.02
N ILE A 324 -68.41 -58.94 -14.15
CA ILE A 324 -69.83 -59.10 -14.51
C ILE A 324 -70.30 -57.92 -15.38
N GLU A 325 -69.94 -56.69 -15.02
CA GLU A 325 -70.37 -55.48 -15.76
C GLU A 325 -69.70 -55.32 -17.14
N THR A 326 -68.48 -55.81 -17.32
CA THR A 326 -67.67 -55.52 -18.52
C THR A 326 -67.51 -56.69 -19.50
N ARG A 327 -67.92 -57.92 -19.15
CA ARG A 327 -67.73 -59.12 -20.01
C ARG A 327 -69.04 -59.86 -20.25
N VAL A 328 -69.25 -60.30 -21.48
CA VAL A 328 -70.38 -61.19 -21.84
C VAL A 328 -70.03 -62.62 -21.41
N LEU A 329 -70.74 -63.14 -20.42
CA LEU A 329 -70.47 -64.45 -19.80
C LEU A 329 -71.64 -65.43 -20.06
N ASP A 330 -71.35 -66.73 -19.96
CA ASP A 330 -72.39 -67.78 -19.97
C ASP A 330 -73.18 -67.74 -18.66
N ILE A 331 -74.50 -67.94 -18.72
CA ILE A 331 -75.47 -67.78 -17.62
C ILE A 331 -75.04 -68.57 -16.38
N ASN A 332 -74.45 -69.76 -16.57
CA ASN A 332 -73.98 -70.58 -15.46
C ASN A 332 -72.76 -69.96 -14.74
N LYS A 333 -71.81 -69.39 -15.49
CA LYS A 333 -70.60 -68.75 -14.93
C LYS A 333 -70.91 -67.41 -14.28
N GLU A 334 -71.84 -66.65 -14.85
CA GLU A 334 -72.32 -65.40 -14.25
C GLU A 334 -73.02 -65.66 -12.91
N ASN A 335 -73.89 -66.67 -12.85
CA ASN A 335 -74.55 -67.08 -11.61
C ASN A 335 -73.58 -67.59 -10.54
N GLU A 336 -72.50 -68.28 -10.92
CA GLU A 336 -71.43 -68.66 -9.99
C GLU A 336 -70.70 -67.45 -9.44
N LEU A 337 -70.31 -66.50 -10.30
CA LEU A 337 -69.64 -65.26 -9.88
C LEU A 337 -70.52 -64.43 -8.93
N VAL A 338 -71.81 -64.31 -9.23
CA VAL A 338 -72.80 -63.65 -8.37
C VAL A 338 -72.96 -64.36 -7.03
N LYS A 339 -72.96 -65.70 -7.00
CA LYS A 339 -72.98 -66.47 -5.74
C LYS A 339 -71.71 -66.22 -4.91
N THR A 340 -70.53 -66.27 -5.52
CA THR A 340 -69.27 -65.95 -4.82
C THR A 340 -69.21 -64.51 -4.32
N ALA A 341 -69.68 -63.53 -5.12
CA ALA A 341 -69.77 -62.14 -4.68
C ALA A 341 -70.73 -61.99 -3.49
N ASN A 342 -71.87 -62.67 -3.51
CA ASN A 342 -72.84 -62.65 -2.40
C ASN A 342 -72.32 -63.35 -1.14
N GLU A 343 -71.55 -64.44 -1.27
CA GLU A 343 -70.88 -65.08 -0.14
C GLU A 343 -69.78 -64.20 0.46
N LEU A 344 -69.00 -63.51 -0.38
CA LEU A 344 -68.01 -62.53 0.04
C LEU A 344 -68.68 -61.33 0.73
N ARG A 345 -69.82 -60.84 0.21
CA ARG A 345 -70.63 -59.79 0.86
C ARG A 345 -71.19 -60.26 2.22
N LYS A 346 -71.63 -61.52 2.34
CA LYS A 346 -72.05 -62.12 3.63
C LYS A 346 -70.89 -62.24 4.62
N LYS A 347 -69.69 -62.58 4.15
CA LYS A 347 -68.47 -62.59 4.99
C LYS A 347 -68.09 -61.19 5.45
N LEU A 348 -68.20 -60.18 4.57
CA LEU A 348 -68.00 -58.76 4.90
C LEU A 348 -68.96 -58.28 5.99
N MET A 349 -70.23 -58.70 5.92
CA MET A 349 -71.28 -58.31 6.87
C MET A 349 -71.12 -58.96 8.26
N LYS A 350 -70.42 -60.09 8.35
CA LYS A 350 -70.07 -60.76 9.62
C LYS A 350 -68.85 -60.15 10.32
N ILE A 351 -68.02 -59.38 9.61
CA ILE A 351 -66.95 -58.58 10.21
C ILE A 351 -67.61 -57.32 10.79
N GLN A 352 -68.20 -57.44 11.98
CA GLN A 352 -68.63 -56.28 12.75
C GLN A 352 -67.38 -55.60 13.31
N GLU A 353 -67.18 -54.32 12.98
CA GLU A 353 -66.24 -53.47 13.69
C GLU A 353 -66.77 -53.25 15.11
N ASP A 354 -65.92 -53.40 16.12
CA ASP A 354 -66.23 -52.87 17.45
C ASP A 354 -66.50 -51.37 17.32
N GLU A 355 -67.70 -50.93 17.75
CA GLU A 355 -68.14 -49.52 17.77
C GLU A 355 -67.07 -48.60 18.39
N GLU A 356 -66.35 -49.13 19.39
CA GLU A 356 -65.26 -48.48 20.11
C GLU A 356 -64.03 -48.21 19.21
N THR A 357 -63.69 -49.10 18.28
CA THR A 357 -62.55 -48.90 17.38
C THR A 357 -62.88 -47.87 16.30
N ARG A 358 -64.15 -47.83 15.87
CA ARG A 358 -64.65 -46.82 14.93
C ARG A 358 -64.63 -45.42 15.55
N GLN A 359 -65.03 -45.28 16.81
CA GLN A 359 -64.95 -43.99 17.52
C GLN A 359 -63.50 -43.53 17.70
N LYS A 360 -62.59 -44.44 18.12
CA LYS A 360 -61.15 -44.13 18.25
C LYS A 360 -60.52 -43.70 16.92
N ALA A 361 -60.85 -44.36 15.81
CA ALA A 361 -60.38 -43.96 14.49
C ALA A 361 -60.91 -42.59 14.05
N LEU A 362 -62.16 -42.25 14.41
CA LEU A 362 -62.77 -40.96 14.09
C LEU A 362 -62.12 -39.81 14.88
N GLU A 363 -61.79 -40.03 16.15
CA GLU A 363 -61.03 -39.09 16.97
C GLU A 363 -59.60 -38.87 16.47
N LEU A 364 -58.91 -39.94 16.09
CA LEU A 364 -57.57 -39.83 15.49
C LEU A 364 -57.59 -39.11 14.15
N ARG A 365 -58.62 -39.32 13.32
CA ARG A 365 -58.79 -38.58 12.06
C ARG A 365 -58.99 -37.08 12.30
N LYS A 366 -59.80 -36.68 13.28
CA LYS A 366 -59.94 -35.27 13.68
C LYS A 366 -58.62 -34.67 14.12
N LYS A 367 -57.87 -35.37 14.99
CA LYS A 367 -56.53 -34.93 15.40
C LYS A 367 -55.56 -34.81 14.22
N SER A 368 -55.58 -35.75 13.28
CA SER A 368 -54.77 -35.67 12.06
C SER A 368 -55.14 -34.49 11.17
N GLU A 369 -56.43 -34.15 11.07
CA GLU A 369 -56.92 -33.01 10.30
C GLU A 369 -56.49 -31.68 10.92
N GLU A 370 -56.54 -31.56 12.25
CA GLU A 370 -56.00 -30.41 12.99
C GLU A 370 -54.49 -30.22 12.75
N TYR A 371 -53.70 -31.29 12.75
CA TYR A 371 -52.27 -31.21 12.43
C TYR A 371 -52.03 -30.88 10.95
N HIS A 372 -52.88 -31.36 10.05
CA HIS A 372 -52.81 -31.01 8.63
C HIS A 372 -53.05 -29.52 8.40
N GLU A 373 -54.09 -28.94 9.02
CA GLU A 373 -54.40 -27.51 8.95
C GLU A 373 -53.26 -26.65 9.53
N LYS A 374 -52.67 -27.07 10.65
CA LYS A 374 -51.46 -26.43 11.22
C LYS A 374 -50.26 -26.49 10.26
N VAL A 375 -50.04 -27.61 9.57
CA VAL A 375 -48.96 -27.72 8.57
C VAL A 375 -49.19 -26.78 7.40
N VAL A 376 -50.42 -26.66 6.89
CA VAL A 376 -50.74 -25.77 5.76
C VAL A 376 -50.50 -24.31 6.13
N SER A 377 -51.07 -23.86 7.25
CA SER A 377 -50.91 -22.48 7.74
C SER A 377 -49.45 -22.09 8.01
N LEU A 378 -48.68 -22.96 8.70
CA LEU A 378 -47.26 -22.72 8.93
C LEU A 378 -46.44 -22.75 7.63
N SER A 379 -46.83 -23.55 6.65
CA SER A 379 -46.15 -23.58 5.34
C SER A 379 -46.37 -22.28 4.55
N GLU A 380 -47.60 -21.76 4.56
CA GLU A 380 -47.90 -20.45 3.97
C GLU A 380 -47.14 -19.31 4.68
N GLU A 381 -47.02 -19.38 6.00
CA GLU A 381 -46.25 -18.42 6.78
C GLU A 381 -44.75 -18.47 6.44
N ALA A 382 -44.16 -19.68 6.37
CA ALA A 382 -42.77 -19.86 5.94
C ALA A 382 -42.52 -19.33 4.52
N GLN A 383 -43.50 -19.47 3.62
CA GLN A 383 -43.39 -18.97 2.26
C GLN A 383 -43.36 -17.43 2.20
N LYS A 384 -44.14 -16.74 3.04
CA LYS A 384 -44.06 -15.26 3.17
C LYS A 384 -42.69 -14.79 3.62
N TYR A 385 -42.09 -15.46 4.61
CA TYR A 385 -40.73 -15.15 5.07
C TYR A 385 -39.68 -15.44 4.00
N HIS A 386 -39.86 -16.49 3.19
CA HIS A 386 -38.98 -16.80 2.07
C HIS A 386 -39.05 -15.75 0.95
N GLU A 387 -40.26 -15.32 0.57
CA GLU A 387 -40.44 -14.25 -0.42
C GLU A 387 -39.84 -12.93 0.04
N GLY A 388 -40.08 -12.54 1.30
CA GLY A 388 -39.46 -11.35 1.89
C GLY A 388 -37.92 -11.43 1.90
N MET A 389 -37.36 -12.58 2.25
CA MET A 389 -35.91 -12.81 2.20
C MET A 389 -35.34 -12.61 0.79
N LEU A 390 -35.99 -13.13 -0.25
CA LEU A 390 -35.55 -12.96 -1.64
C LEU A 390 -35.55 -11.50 -2.08
N GLU A 391 -36.52 -10.70 -1.62
CA GLU A 391 -36.55 -9.25 -1.89
C GLU A 391 -35.34 -8.54 -1.25
N TYR A 392 -35.01 -8.86 -0.01
CA TYR A 392 -33.83 -8.30 0.65
C TYR A 392 -32.53 -8.71 -0.03
N PHE A 393 -32.40 -9.97 -0.48
CA PHE A 393 -31.21 -10.39 -1.23
C PHE A 393 -31.04 -9.64 -2.56
N ARG A 394 -32.12 -9.41 -3.31
CA ARG A 394 -32.05 -8.59 -4.52
C ARG A 394 -31.58 -7.15 -4.22
N LYS A 395 -32.12 -6.54 -3.16
CA LYS A 395 -31.68 -5.20 -2.70
C LYS A 395 -30.21 -5.21 -2.29
N THR A 396 -29.75 -6.24 -1.59
CA THR A 396 -28.35 -6.42 -1.21
C THR A 396 -27.44 -6.48 -2.44
N ASP A 397 -27.81 -7.23 -3.49
CA ASP A 397 -27.02 -7.32 -4.72
C ASP A 397 -26.93 -5.96 -5.45
N GLU A 398 -28.02 -5.19 -5.47
CA GLU A 398 -28.03 -3.84 -6.04
C GLU A 398 -27.15 -2.86 -5.25
N ILE A 399 -27.23 -2.88 -3.92
CA ILE A 399 -26.41 -2.03 -3.05
C ILE A 399 -24.93 -2.40 -3.22
N ARG A 400 -24.63 -3.70 -3.28
CA ARG A 400 -23.27 -4.21 -3.48
C ARG A 400 -22.69 -3.69 -4.79
N LYS A 401 -23.42 -3.79 -5.90
CA LYS A 401 -22.98 -3.27 -7.20
C LYS A 401 -22.65 -1.77 -7.14
N LYS A 402 -23.52 -0.98 -6.51
CA LYS A 402 -23.28 0.47 -6.33
C LYS A 402 -22.06 0.76 -5.44
N ALA A 403 -21.83 -0.05 -4.41
CA ALA A 403 -20.69 0.09 -3.51
C ALA A 403 -19.37 -0.23 -4.25
N ASP A 404 -19.38 -1.26 -5.09
CA ASP A 404 -18.24 -1.64 -5.93
C ASP A 404 -17.91 -0.55 -6.96
N GLU A 405 -18.93 0.00 -7.65
CA GLU A 405 -18.75 1.13 -8.59
C GLU A 405 -18.21 2.40 -7.90
N ALA A 406 -18.69 2.70 -6.69
CA ALA A 406 -18.17 3.82 -5.89
C ALA A 406 -16.71 3.57 -5.45
N HIS A 407 -16.36 2.33 -5.15
CA HIS A 407 -14.99 1.96 -4.80
C HIS A 407 -14.03 2.08 -5.98
N GLU A 408 -14.45 1.64 -7.17
CA GLU A 408 -13.66 1.76 -8.40
C GLU A 408 -13.35 3.24 -8.72
N LYS A 409 -14.39 4.10 -8.70
CA LYS A 409 -14.22 5.56 -8.90
C LYS A 409 -13.33 6.20 -7.84
N PHE A 410 -13.40 5.74 -6.60
CA PHE A 410 -12.49 6.21 -5.54
C PHE A 410 -11.03 5.91 -5.87
N LEU A 411 -10.73 4.69 -6.35
CA LEU A 411 -9.37 4.30 -6.73
C LEU A 411 -8.87 5.11 -7.92
N GLU A 412 -9.72 5.33 -8.92
CA GLU A 412 -9.43 6.17 -10.09
C GLU A 412 -9.07 7.61 -9.67
N PHE A 413 -9.95 8.30 -8.93
CA PHE A 413 -9.68 9.67 -8.48
C PHE A 413 -8.44 9.76 -7.58
N ARG A 414 -8.19 8.75 -6.74
CA ARG A 414 -6.99 8.71 -5.90
C ARG A 414 -5.72 8.54 -6.72
N ARG A 415 -5.74 7.72 -7.77
CA ARG A 415 -4.62 7.56 -8.69
C ARG A 415 -4.32 8.88 -9.42
N MET A 416 -5.35 9.49 -10.03
CA MET A 416 -5.21 10.78 -10.71
C MET A 416 -4.69 11.88 -9.77
N ALA A 417 -5.19 11.93 -8.52
CA ALA A 417 -4.72 12.88 -7.53
C ALA A 417 -3.24 12.66 -7.15
N SER A 418 -2.78 11.40 -7.16
CA SER A 418 -1.39 11.05 -6.88
C SER A 418 -0.48 11.46 -8.02
N GLU A 419 -0.88 11.20 -9.27
CA GLU A 419 -0.17 11.65 -10.49
C GLU A 419 -0.04 13.19 -10.50
N LYS A 420 -1.14 13.90 -10.23
CA LYS A 420 -1.11 15.38 -10.11
C LYS A 420 -0.27 15.89 -8.95
N HIS A 421 -0.22 15.15 -7.85
CA HIS A 421 0.64 15.50 -6.73
C HIS A 421 2.13 15.34 -7.06
N GLU A 422 2.47 14.34 -7.87
CA GLU A 422 3.83 14.14 -8.37
C GLU A 422 4.25 15.25 -9.34
N GLU A 423 3.37 15.61 -10.29
CA GLU A 423 3.56 16.77 -11.18
C GLU A 423 3.75 18.08 -10.36
N PHE A 424 2.95 18.25 -9.30
CA PHE A 424 3.07 19.39 -8.38
C PHE A 424 4.44 19.43 -7.69
N LYS A 425 4.94 18.28 -7.20
CA LYS A 425 6.27 18.19 -6.58
C LYS A 425 7.38 18.53 -7.57
N SER A 426 7.33 17.98 -8.78
CA SER A 426 8.31 18.28 -9.83
C SER A 426 8.35 19.78 -10.15
N THR A 427 7.16 20.40 -10.29
CA THR A 427 7.02 21.84 -10.53
C THR A 427 7.56 22.68 -9.37
N LEU A 428 7.26 22.28 -8.13
CA LEU A 428 7.78 22.95 -6.93
C LEU A 428 9.31 22.87 -6.85
N GLY A 429 9.90 21.73 -7.22
CA GLY A 429 11.35 21.57 -7.37
C GLY A 429 11.95 22.53 -8.40
N LYS A 430 11.27 22.71 -9.55
CA LYS A 430 11.68 23.70 -10.58
C LYS A 430 11.65 25.13 -10.04
N ILE A 431 10.61 25.53 -9.29
CA ILE A 431 10.51 26.85 -8.67
C ILE A 431 11.61 27.08 -7.63
N LYS A 432 11.94 26.08 -6.82
CA LYS A 432 13.05 26.15 -5.85
C LYS A 432 14.37 26.47 -6.57
N ARG A 433 14.66 25.76 -7.67
CA ARG A 433 15.85 25.99 -8.51
C ARG A 433 15.88 27.40 -9.12
N ILE A 434 14.74 27.87 -9.62
CA ILE A 434 14.62 29.24 -10.14
C ILE A 434 14.91 30.29 -9.06
N ASN A 435 14.38 30.10 -7.85
CA ASN A 435 14.66 31.01 -6.73
C ASN A 435 16.14 31.01 -6.32
N GLU A 436 16.82 29.86 -6.36
CA GLU A 436 18.26 29.78 -6.12
C GLU A 436 19.05 30.58 -7.18
N ARG A 437 18.70 30.44 -8.46
CA ARG A 437 19.32 31.22 -9.55
C ARG A 437 19.08 32.72 -9.40
N ILE A 438 17.86 33.13 -9.03
CA ILE A 438 17.53 34.54 -8.75
C ILE A 438 18.43 35.09 -7.63
N ASN A 439 18.64 34.30 -6.57
CA ASN A 439 19.51 34.70 -5.46
C ASN A 439 20.98 34.78 -5.88
N ALA A 440 21.46 33.85 -6.71
CA ALA A 440 22.81 33.88 -7.28
C ALA A 440 23.03 35.14 -8.13
N LEU A 441 22.14 35.44 -9.08
CA LEU A 441 22.20 36.64 -9.91
C LEU A 441 22.16 37.94 -9.09
N ARG A 442 21.35 37.98 -8.02
CA ARG A 442 21.33 39.12 -7.07
C ARG A 442 22.65 39.27 -6.31
N SER A 443 23.34 38.16 -6.00
CA SER A 443 24.63 38.19 -5.34
C SER A 443 25.74 38.68 -6.28
N GLU A 444 25.75 38.20 -7.52
CA GLU A 444 26.67 38.62 -8.58
C GLU A 444 26.52 40.12 -8.87
N ASN A 445 25.29 40.60 -9.08
CA ASN A 445 25.03 42.02 -9.31
C ASN A 445 25.48 42.90 -8.12
N ARG A 446 25.35 42.43 -6.88
CA ARG A 446 25.87 43.14 -5.69
C ARG A 446 27.39 43.16 -5.67
N ASN A 447 28.05 42.06 -6.04
CA ASN A 447 29.50 41.96 -6.09
C ASN A 447 30.09 42.82 -7.21
N VAL A 448 29.47 42.84 -8.40
CA VAL A 448 29.86 43.71 -9.52
C VAL A 448 29.75 45.18 -9.12
N LYS A 449 28.62 45.58 -8.49
CA LYS A 449 28.47 46.95 -7.97
C LYS A 449 29.54 47.29 -6.93
N ARG A 450 29.80 46.42 -5.96
CA ARG A 450 30.86 46.61 -4.94
C ARG A 450 32.25 46.71 -5.56
N ARG A 451 32.57 45.88 -6.55
CA ARG A 451 33.85 45.91 -7.26
C ARG A 451 34.02 47.20 -8.06
N ALA A 452 33.00 47.62 -8.79
CA ALA A 452 33.00 48.90 -9.51
C ALA A 452 33.14 50.10 -8.57
N THR A 453 32.50 50.07 -7.38
CA THR A 453 32.71 51.11 -6.36
C THR A 453 34.15 51.09 -5.84
N ARG A 454 34.70 49.92 -5.55
CA ARG A 454 36.08 49.77 -5.04
C ARG A 454 37.13 50.19 -6.07
N GLU A 455 36.93 49.87 -7.33
CA GLU A 455 37.80 50.30 -8.45
C GLU A 455 37.75 51.83 -8.62
N ARG A 456 36.56 52.45 -8.59
CA ARG A 456 36.43 53.92 -8.58
C ARG A 456 37.10 54.55 -7.37
N ASP A 457 36.93 53.98 -6.18
CA ASP A 457 37.55 54.50 -4.96
C ASP A 457 39.09 54.40 -5.02
N LEU A 458 39.63 53.34 -5.63
CA LEU A 458 41.07 53.17 -5.89
C LEU A 458 41.58 54.22 -6.88
N GLU A 459 40.90 54.40 -8.02
CA GLU A 459 41.26 55.42 -9.02
C GLU A 459 41.19 56.84 -8.46
N GLU A 460 40.14 57.17 -7.71
CA GLU A 460 40.03 58.48 -7.05
C GLU A 460 41.16 58.69 -6.03
N LYS A 461 41.56 57.64 -5.32
CA LYS A 461 42.66 57.72 -4.33
C LYS A 461 44.03 57.86 -4.99
N GLU A 462 44.27 57.23 -6.14
CA GLU A 462 45.49 57.44 -6.93
C GLU A 462 45.55 58.87 -7.48
N ARG A 463 44.45 59.37 -8.06
CA ARG A 463 44.37 60.77 -8.50
C ARG A 463 44.60 61.75 -7.35
N ALA A 464 44.03 61.48 -6.18
CA ALA A 464 44.25 62.31 -5.00
C ALA A 464 45.72 62.28 -4.53
N ARG A 465 46.45 61.16 -4.68
CA ARG A 465 47.89 61.11 -4.41
C ARG A 465 48.72 61.90 -5.42
N GLU A 466 48.40 61.81 -6.71
CA GLU A 466 49.06 62.63 -7.75
C GLU A 466 48.84 64.13 -7.54
N ILE A 467 47.62 64.51 -7.13
CA ILE A 467 47.26 65.89 -6.77
C ILE A 467 48.06 66.34 -5.53
N TYR A 468 48.24 65.47 -4.54
CA TYR A 468 49.06 65.76 -3.35
C TYR A 468 50.55 65.95 -3.69
N GLU A 469 51.10 65.14 -4.60
CA GLU A 469 52.48 65.33 -5.08
C GLU A 469 52.63 66.64 -5.88
N LYS A 470 51.66 67.00 -6.74
CA LYS A 470 51.62 68.33 -7.40
C LYS A 470 51.58 69.48 -6.39
N PHE A 471 50.88 69.30 -5.27
CA PHE A 471 50.82 70.28 -4.18
C PHE A 471 52.16 70.42 -3.46
N LYS A 472 52.87 69.31 -3.18
CA LYS A 472 54.24 69.34 -2.64
C LYS A 472 55.23 70.05 -3.57
N GLU A 473 55.04 69.93 -4.87
CA GLU A 473 55.83 70.65 -5.89
C GLU A 473 55.51 72.15 -5.98
N GLY A 474 54.56 72.68 -5.19
CA GLY A 474 54.23 74.10 -5.12
C GLY A 474 53.27 74.61 -6.20
N LYS A 475 52.58 73.72 -6.92
CA LYS A 475 51.57 74.10 -7.93
C LYS A 475 50.24 74.46 -7.25
N LYS A 476 49.51 75.44 -7.82
CA LYS A 476 48.19 75.86 -7.30
C LYS A 476 47.14 74.78 -7.57
N LEU A 477 46.42 74.39 -6.52
CA LEU A 477 45.29 73.46 -6.59
C LEU A 477 43.97 74.19 -6.89
N THR A 478 43.09 73.52 -7.61
CA THR A 478 41.70 73.95 -7.82
C THR A 478 40.80 73.49 -6.67
N LYS A 479 39.60 74.08 -6.56
CA LYS A 479 38.63 73.80 -5.48
C LYS A 479 38.18 72.33 -5.46
N ASP A 480 38.03 71.71 -6.63
CA ASP A 480 37.60 70.33 -6.77
C ASP A 480 38.72 69.34 -6.39
N GLU A 481 39.98 69.67 -6.66
CA GLU A 481 41.15 68.90 -6.25
C GLU A 481 41.36 68.90 -4.73
N ILE A 482 41.06 70.02 -4.06
CA ILE A 482 41.10 70.13 -2.58
C ILE A 482 40.00 69.26 -1.94
N LEU A 483 38.79 69.26 -2.51
CA LEU A 483 37.70 68.40 -2.02
C LEU A 483 38.05 66.91 -2.15
N LEU A 484 38.73 66.52 -3.22
CA LEU A 484 39.15 65.14 -3.46
C LEU A 484 40.18 64.65 -2.41
N LEU A 485 41.12 65.51 -2.02
CA LEU A 485 42.10 65.24 -0.97
C LEU A 485 41.44 65.03 0.40
N GLN A 486 40.43 65.86 0.72
CA GLN A 486 39.67 65.77 1.97
C GLN A 486 38.80 64.52 2.04
N LYS A 487 38.15 64.14 0.92
CA LYS A 487 37.33 62.93 0.79
C LYS A 487 38.12 61.66 1.10
N HIS A 488 39.39 61.59 0.67
CA HIS A 488 40.27 60.43 0.85
C HIS A 488 41.25 60.53 2.03
N ARG A 489 41.14 61.58 2.87
CA ARG A 489 41.99 61.85 4.05
C ARG A 489 43.49 61.80 3.77
N ILE A 490 43.91 62.35 2.63
CA ILE A 490 45.34 62.45 2.27
C ILE A 490 45.99 63.69 2.90
N VAL A 491 45.19 64.67 3.33
CA VAL A 491 45.60 65.88 4.05
C VAL A 491 44.67 66.12 5.24
#